data_AF-A0A078AUW5-F1
#
_entry.id   AF-A0A078AUW5-F1
#
_cell.length_a   1.000
_cell.length_b   1.000
_cell.length_c   1.000
_cell.angle_alpha   90.00
_cell.angle_beta   90.00
_cell.angle_gamma   90.00
#
_symmetry.space_group_name_H-M   'P 1'
#
loop_
_entity.id
_entity.type
_entity.pdbx_description
1 polymer ?
#
loop_
_entity_poly.entity_id
_entity_poly.type
_entity_poly.pdbx_seq_one_letter_code
_entity_poly.pdbx_strand_id
1 'polypeptide(L)'
;MRSYLLILLISLNILGSSLSRNLQSDQSKKRILVAGQYITSLPGTWYQISRELKKNENYEVYQILPADSPYVERIKANGVIPILSKNFSQQYFDEYNEQMKENKLKTSALVEYMQYLTKAFFSEDELIKEIKLRNRLSEHIVCGLGSYMIHNKLYNEIPEHLRQDAMTLRAPDLILYTGYEGLSQAIPLSPNSRIIPPLFENETQTQQIAQDLQEFIDRHQKLILVSFGTVQSPKSDTLRALSKYMQQQSDYGFIYSATNQKYLEKDILERVLSLENVYISNWIPQIQLLNNPKVKIFFSHGGLEARRMPVQA
;
A
#
# COMPACT_ATOMS: atom_id res chain seq x y z
N MET A 1 27.82 -2.11 22.05
CA MET A 1 27.20 -1.50 20.84
C MET A 1 25.68 -1.70 20.87
N ARG A 2 24.93 -1.01 20.01
CA ARG A 2 23.49 -1.27 19.75
C ARG A 2 23.29 -1.28 18.24
N SER A 3 22.68 -2.34 17.73
CA SER A 3 22.42 -2.57 16.29
C SER A 3 20.96 -2.99 16.12
N TYR A 4 20.28 -2.44 15.11
CA TYR A 4 18.89 -2.76 14.79
C TYR A 4 18.85 -3.73 13.60
N LEU A 5 17.97 -4.73 13.64
CA LEU A 5 17.67 -5.61 12.52
C LEU A 5 16.67 -4.90 11.60
N LEU A 6 17.09 -4.57 10.38
CA LEU A 6 16.20 -3.92 9.42
C LEU A 6 15.47 -4.97 8.57
N ILE A 7 14.15 -5.08 8.78
CA ILE A 7 13.26 -5.86 7.91
C ILE A 7 12.72 -4.93 6.84
N LEU A 8 13.18 -5.11 5.60
CA LEU A 8 12.65 -4.37 4.46
C LEU A 8 11.45 -5.11 3.87
N LEU A 9 10.30 -4.45 3.81
CA LEU A 9 9.12 -4.87 3.07
C LEU A 9 8.94 -3.97 1.84
N ILE A 10 9.43 -4.42 0.68
CA ILE A 10 9.16 -3.76 -0.60
C ILE A 10 7.76 -4.17 -1.04
N SER A 11 6.79 -3.25 -0.93
CA SER A 11 5.39 -3.50 -1.27
C SER A 11 5.17 -3.57 -2.79
N LEU A 12 5.46 -4.71 -3.41
CA LEU A 12 5.25 -4.93 -4.85
C LEU A 12 4.69 -6.32 -5.23
N ASN A 13 3.51 -6.60 -4.66
CA ASN A 13 2.42 -7.43 -5.21
C ASN A 13 2.50 -8.98 -5.24
N ILE A 14 1.33 -9.60 -4.99
CA ILE A 14 1.13 -11.07 -4.78
C ILE A 14 1.93 -11.54 -3.54
N LEU A 15 1.74 -12.74 -2.93
CA LEU A 15 2.41 -13.13 -1.66
C LEU A 15 2.46 -14.70 -1.45
N GLY A 16 3.49 -15.27 -0.76
CA GLY A 16 4.04 -16.67 -0.71
C GLY A 16 3.39 -17.79 0.15
N SER A 17 4.07 -18.80 0.77
CA SER A 17 5.48 -18.96 1.28
C SER A 17 5.95 -20.44 1.47
N SER A 18 7.14 -20.77 2.03
CA SER A 18 7.40 -20.99 3.50
C SER A 18 8.89 -21.43 3.76
N LEU A 19 9.43 -21.95 4.89
CA LEU A 19 8.94 -22.40 6.23
C LEU A 19 9.99 -22.14 7.38
N SER A 20 10.58 -23.16 8.06
CA SER A 20 11.30 -23.04 9.37
C SER A 20 12.74 -23.62 9.47
N ARG A 21 13.59 -23.03 10.35
CA ARG A 21 14.46 -23.78 11.30
C ARG A 21 15.13 -22.90 12.39
N ASN A 22 15.70 -23.57 13.40
CA ASN A 22 16.22 -23.02 14.67
C ASN A 22 17.57 -22.28 14.57
N LEU A 23 17.80 -21.33 15.49
CA LEU A 23 19.12 -20.91 15.99
C LEU A 23 18.99 -20.48 17.46
N GLN A 24 19.92 -20.90 18.32
CA GLN A 24 19.83 -20.70 19.78
C GLN A 24 20.33 -19.33 20.25
N SER A 25 19.48 -18.67 21.04
CA SER A 25 19.77 -17.79 22.19
C SER A 25 21.15 -17.13 22.31
N ASP A 26 21.20 -15.83 22.00
CA ASP A 26 21.79 -14.84 22.90
C ASP A 26 20.62 -14.05 23.54
N GLN A 27 20.66 -13.75 24.83
CA GLN A 27 19.51 -13.25 25.61
C GLN A 27 19.35 -11.72 25.53
N SER A 28 19.30 -11.18 24.31
CA SER A 28 18.83 -9.82 24.05
C SER A 28 17.67 -9.81 23.06
N LYS A 29 16.65 -8.98 23.31
CA LYS A 29 15.51 -8.87 22.39
C LYS A 29 15.97 -8.32 21.04
N LYS A 30 15.60 -9.00 19.96
CA LYS A 30 15.93 -8.54 18.60
C LYS A 30 15.17 -7.26 18.32
N ARG A 31 15.91 -6.19 18.05
CA ARG A 31 15.35 -4.86 17.78
C ARG A 31 14.97 -4.75 16.32
N ILE A 32 13.72 -4.45 16.02
CA ILE A 32 13.22 -4.36 14.64
C ILE A 32 12.66 -2.96 14.41
N LEU A 33 13.09 -2.31 13.33
CA LEU A 33 12.58 -1.00 12.92
C LEU A 33 11.65 -1.16 11.72
N VAL A 34 10.38 -0.80 11.87
CA VAL A 34 9.38 -0.72 10.80
C VAL A 34 9.35 0.71 10.27
N ALA A 35 9.69 0.88 9.00
CA ALA A 35 9.70 2.16 8.32
C ALA A 35 9.45 1.96 6.81
N GLY A 36 8.85 2.96 6.17
CA GLY A 36 8.56 2.96 4.74
C GLY A 36 7.83 4.23 4.32
N GLN A 37 7.33 4.25 3.09
CA GLN A 37 6.69 5.43 2.50
C GLN A 37 5.29 5.69 3.07
N TYR A 38 4.89 6.95 3.18
CA TYR A 38 3.59 7.38 3.73
C TYR A 38 2.57 7.75 2.63
N ILE A 39 2.65 7.08 1.49
CA ILE A 39 1.78 7.29 0.32
C ILE A 39 0.66 6.25 0.33
N THR A 40 -0.56 6.63 -0.02
CA THR A 40 -1.72 5.71 -0.15
C THR A 40 -2.07 5.00 1.18
N SER A 41 -2.52 3.75 1.14
CA SER A 41 -2.85 2.92 2.32
C SER A 41 -1.64 2.35 3.07
N LEU A 42 -0.40 2.69 2.67
CA LEU A 42 0.82 2.16 3.29
C LEU A 42 0.94 2.41 4.80
N PRO A 43 0.52 3.55 5.39
CA PRO A 43 0.52 3.73 6.86
C PRO A 43 -0.27 2.64 7.61
N GLY A 44 -1.40 2.19 7.04
CA GLY A 44 -2.17 1.06 7.57
C GLY A 44 -1.41 -0.26 7.41
N THR A 45 -0.70 -0.46 6.30
CA THR A 45 0.17 -1.63 6.10
C THR A 45 1.31 -1.68 7.14
N TRP A 46 1.98 -0.56 7.42
CA TRP A 46 3.04 -0.49 8.44
C TRP A 46 2.50 -0.79 9.86
N TYR A 47 1.29 -0.33 10.19
CA TYR A 47 0.59 -0.68 11.43
C TYR A 47 0.32 -2.20 11.56
N GLN A 48 -0.16 -2.86 10.49
CA GLN A 48 -0.36 -4.32 10.53
C GLN A 48 0.97 -5.06 10.72
N ILE A 49 2.01 -4.65 9.99
CA ILE A 49 3.35 -5.25 10.07
C ILE A 49 3.92 -5.15 11.49
N SER A 50 3.88 -3.98 12.11
CA SER A 50 4.42 -3.79 13.45
C SER A 50 3.61 -4.56 14.51
N ARG A 51 2.27 -4.61 14.40
CA ARG A 51 1.41 -5.44 15.25
C ARG A 51 1.76 -6.92 15.15
N GLU A 52 1.86 -7.47 13.93
CA GLU A 52 2.14 -8.90 13.72
C GLU A 52 3.55 -9.28 14.20
N LEU A 53 4.56 -8.44 13.94
CA LEU A 53 5.91 -8.64 14.48
C LEU A 53 5.92 -8.62 16.01
N LYS A 54 5.12 -7.75 16.64
CA LYS A 54 5.12 -7.57 18.10
C LYS A 54 4.53 -8.74 18.87
N LYS A 55 3.77 -9.64 18.21
CA LYS A 55 3.34 -10.93 18.78
C LYS A 55 4.51 -11.82 19.23
N ASN A 56 5.72 -11.62 18.71
CA ASN A 56 6.91 -12.30 19.21
C ASN A 56 7.49 -11.54 20.42
N GLU A 57 7.50 -12.17 21.59
CA GLU A 57 8.00 -11.58 22.84
C GLU A 57 9.51 -11.25 22.80
N ASN A 58 10.26 -11.98 21.97
CA ASN A 58 11.69 -11.77 21.75
C ASN A 58 11.97 -10.52 20.89
N TYR A 59 10.95 -9.87 20.33
CA TYR A 59 11.10 -8.71 19.46
C TYR A 59 10.75 -7.40 20.20
N GLU A 60 11.70 -6.46 20.15
CA GLU A 60 11.54 -5.06 20.55
C GLU A 60 11.26 -4.28 19.26
N VAL A 61 9.98 -4.05 18.96
CA VAL A 61 9.52 -3.50 17.67
C VAL A 61 9.32 -2.00 17.80
N TYR A 62 10.00 -1.26 16.92
CA TYR A 62 9.90 0.18 16.76
C TYR A 62 9.19 0.51 15.45
N GLN A 63 8.43 1.60 15.39
CA GLN A 63 7.87 2.14 14.15
C GLN A 63 8.06 3.65 14.08
N ILE A 64 8.53 4.15 12.93
CA ILE A 64 8.59 5.60 12.66
C ILE A 64 7.20 6.07 12.20
N LEU A 65 6.80 7.25 12.65
CA LEU A 65 5.57 7.95 12.23
C LEU A 65 5.63 9.45 12.55
N PRO A 66 4.80 10.27 11.89
CA PRO A 66 4.57 11.66 12.30
C PRO A 66 4.09 11.77 13.74
N ALA A 67 4.52 12.81 14.46
CA ALA A 67 4.07 13.11 15.82
C ALA A 67 2.55 13.42 15.91
N ASP A 68 1.95 13.89 14.82
CA ASP A 68 0.51 14.18 14.66
C ASP A 68 -0.31 12.98 14.12
N SER A 69 0.30 11.81 13.91
CA SER A 69 -0.37 10.69 13.24
C SER A 69 -1.41 9.97 14.11
N PRO A 70 -2.63 9.66 13.61
CA PRO A 70 -3.65 8.92 14.35
C PRO A 70 -3.29 7.45 14.65
N TYR A 71 -2.14 6.97 14.18
CA TYR A 71 -1.61 5.65 14.48
C TYR A 71 -0.79 5.58 15.78
N VAL A 72 -0.36 6.70 16.39
CA VAL A 72 0.52 6.72 17.57
C VAL A 72 -0.05 5.89 18.73
N GLU A 73 -1.27 6.18 19.19
CA GLU A 73 -1.88 5.40 20.28
C GLU A 73 -2.25 3.98 19.85
N ARG A 74 -2.55 3.75 18.56
CA ARG A 74 -2.84 2.41 18.03
C ARG A 74 -1.62 1.49 18.08
N ILE A 75 -0.42 1.98 17.75
CA ILE A 75 0.80 1.16 17.83
C ILE A 75 1.23 0.94 19.28
N LYS A 76 1.15 1.97 20.13
CA LYS A 76 1.39 1.87 21.58
C LYS A 76 0.51 0.80 22.25
N ALA A 77 -0.79 0.77 21.93
CA ALA A 77 -1.74 -0.22 22.46
C ALA A 77 -1.38 -1.67 22.10
N ASN A 78 -0.68 -1.89 20.98
CA ASN A 78 -0.16 -3.20 20.58
C ASN A 78 1.23 -3.53 21.18
N GLY A 79 1.80 -2.63 22.01
CA GLY A 79 3.13 -2.78 22.60
C GLY A 79 4.30 -2.44 21.65
N VAL A 80 4.03 -1.78 20.52
CA VAL A 80 5.04 -1.26 19.58
C VAL A 80 5.54 0.10 20.07
N ILE A 81 6.84 0.33 19.98
CA ILE A 81 7.49 1.56 20.43
C ILE A 81 7.42 2.61 19.31
N PRO A 82 6.75 3.77 19.50
CA PRO A 82 6.77 4.85 18.52
C PRO A 82 8.12 5.56 18.50
N ILE A 83 8.65 5.84 17.31
CA ILE A 83 9.70 6.82 17.08
C ILE A 83 9.05 8.00 16.33
N LEU A 84 8.87 9.12 17.03
CA LEU A 84 8.10 10.25 16.52
C LEU A 84 9.00 11.25 15.77
N SER A 85 8.76 11.40 14.47
CA SER A 85 9.29 12.52 13.69
C SER A 85 8.43 13.76 13.93
N LYS A 86 9.07 14.88 14.24
CA LYS A 86 8.42 16.18 14.42
C LYS A 86 8.24 16.93 13.10
N ASN A 87 9.07 16.61 12.10
CA ASN A 87 9.12 17.34 10.83
C ASN A 87 8.29 16.64 9.73
N PHE A 88 7.96 15.35 9.87
CA PHE A 88 6.83 14.76 9.16
C PHE A 88 5.52 15.26 9.74
N SER A 89 4.57 15.63 8.87
CA SER A 89 3.18 15.90 9.24
C SER A 89 2.23 14.96 8.51
N GLN A 90 1.29 14.41 9.26
CA GLN A 90 0.17 13.63 8.75
C GLN A 90 -0.69 14.45 7.77
N GLN A 91 -0.90 15.76 8.03
CA GLN A 91 -1.68 16.63 7.14
C GLN A 91 -1.10 16.67 5.72
N TYR A 92 0.22 16.81 5.58
CA TYR A 92 0.87 16.86 4.26
C TYR A 92 0.69 15.53 3.49
N PHE A 93 0.71 14.40 4.20
CA PHE A 93 0.45 13.09 3.59
C PHE A 93 -1.02 12.95 3.16
N ASP A 94 -1.95 13.45 3.97
CA ASP A 94 -3.39 13.40 3.67
C ASP A 94 -3.74 14.33 2.50
N GLU A 95 -3.17 15.53 2.43
CA GLU A 95 -3.29 16.46 1.29
C GLU A 95 -2.74 15.87 -0.03
N TYR A 96 -1.58 15.19 0.02
CA TYR A 96 -1.05 14.49 -1.15
C TYR A 96 -1.97 13.33 -1.58
N ASN A 97 -2.55 12.61 -0.60
CA ASN A 97 -3.45 11.50 -0.85
C ASN A 97 -4.83 11.93 -1.39
N GLU A 98 -5.38 13.10 -1.02
CA GLU A 98 -6.57 13.63 -1.72
C GLU A 98 -6.22 14.10 -3.14
N GLN A 99 -5.06 14.75 -3.36
CA GLN A 99 -4.63 15.15 -4.71
C GLN A 99 -4.38 13.95 -5.66
N MET A 100 -3.92 12.81 -5.11
CA MET A 100 -3.89 11.51 -5.82
C MET A 100 -5.28 11.08 -6.28
N LYS A 101 -6.26 11.04 -5.37
CA LYS A 101 -7.65 10.65 -5.67
C LYS A 101 -8.31 11.58 -6.68
N GLU A 102 -7.97 12.86 -6.65
CA GLU A 102 -8.46 13.90 -7.56
C GLU A 102 -7.78 13.90 -8.93
N ASN A 103 -6.76 13.05 -9.15
CA ASN A 103 -5.88 13.09 -10.34
C ASN A 103 -5.24 14.47 -10.62
N LYS A 104 -5.10 15.33 -9.59
CA LYS A 104 -4.55 16.69 -9.72
C LYS A 104 -3.02 16.77 -9.63
N LEU A 105 -2.35 15.67 -9.27
CA LEU A 105 -0.90 15.64 -9.19
C LEU A 105 -0.24 15.94 -10.55
N LYS A 106 0.69 16.90 -10.53
CA LYS A 106 1.62 17.18 -11.62
C LYS A 106 2.62 16.03 -11.76
N THR A 107 3.22 15.88 -12.94
CA THR A 107 4.31 14.91 -13.21
C THR A 107 5.51 15.06 -12.24
N SER A 108 5.71 16.25 -11.68
CA SER A 108 6.76 16.56 -10.70
C SER A 108 6.38 16.22 -9.25
N ALA A 109 5.10 16.06 -8.92
CA ALA A 109 4.62 16.04 -7.54
C ALA A 109 5.17 14.87 -6.71
N LEU A 110 5.42 13.71 -7.34
CA LEU A 110 6.11 12.58 -6.68
C LEU A 110 7.52 12.96 -6.22
N VAL A 111 8.25 13.74 -7.03
CA VAL A 111 9.60 14.21 -6.70
C VAL A 111 9.54 15.28 -5.60
N GLU A 112 8.59 16.21 -5.69
CA GLU A 112 8.34 17.24 -4.66
C GLU A 112 8.02 16.60 -3.29
N TYR A 113 7.19 15.55 -3.27
CA TYR A 113 6.85 14.77 -2.08
C TYR A 113 8.06 14.02 -1.51
N MET A 114 8.90 13.39 -2.34
CA MET A 114 10.15 12.77 -1.85
C MET A 114 11.15 13.83 -1.35
N GLN A 115 11.23 15.02 -1.96
CA GLN A 115 12.04 16.13 -1.46
C GLN A 115 11.57 16.61 -0.07
N TYR A 116 10.25 16.68 0.16
CA TYR A 116 9.70 16.95 1.49
C TYR A 116 10.12 15.87 2.51
N LEU A 117 9.91 14.58 2.19
CA LEU A 117 10.33 13.47 3.07
C LEU A 117 11.84 13.49 3.36
N THR A 118 12.66 13.86 2.38
CA THR A 118 14.12 14.04 2.55
C THR A 118 14.39 15.11 3.60
N LYS A 119 13.85 16.31 3.39
CA LYS A 119 14.08 17.48 4.23
C LYS A 119 13.60 17.26 5.65
N ALA A 120 12.41 16.70 5.82
CA ALA A 120 11.84 16.38 7.11
C ALA A 120 12.72 15.38 7.88
N PHE A 121 13.08 14.24 7.27
CA PHE A 121 13.89 13.22 7.94
C PHE A 121 15.32 13.70 8.26
N PHE A 122 15.99 14.34 7.30
CA PHE A 122 17.39 14.77 7.44
C PHE A 122 17.60 16.08 8.22
N SER A 123 16.53 16.69 8.75
CA SER A 123 16.63 17.86 9.65
C SER A 123 16.39 17.52 11.13
N GLU A 124 16.17 16.24 11.47
CA GLU A 124 16.01 15.78 12.86
C GLU A 124 17.25 15.00 13.34
N ASP A 125 18.32 15.72 13.67
CA ASP A 125 19.60 15.15 14.15
C ASP A 125 19.43 14.14 15.32
N GLU A 126 18.48 14.35 16.22
CA GLU A 126 18.23 13.41 17.33
C GLU A 126 17.50 12.13 16.88
N LEU A 127 16.53 12.23 15.97
CA LEU A 127 15.89 11.09 15.31
C LEU A 127 16.95 10.24 14.57
N ILE A 128 17.86 10.92 13.89
CA ILE A 128 19.02 10.35 13.17
C ILE A 128 19.99 9.62 14.14
N LYS A 129 20.27 10.19 15.32
CA LYS A 129 21.12 9.59 16.37
C LYS A 129 20.46 8.41 17.08
N GLU A 130 19.14 8.47 17.31
CA GLU A 130 18.35 7.39 17.91
C GLU A 130 18.34 6.15 17.01
N ILE A 131 18.01 6.35 15.73
CA ILE A 131 17.95 5.33 14.69
C ILE A 131 19.35 4.80 14.32
N LYS A 132 20.36 5.68 14.34
CA LYS A 132 21.73 5.48 13.85
C LYS A 132 21.82 5.23 12.35
N LEU A 133 21.92 6.33 11.60
CA LEU A 133 22.22 6.33 10.15
C LEU A 133 23.55 5.62 9.84
N ARG A 134 23.45 4.33 9.48
CA ARG A 134 24.53 3.50 8.87
C ARG A 134 24.00 2.51 7.80
N ASN A 135 22.72 2.62 7.47
CA ASN A 135 21.98 1.70 6.61
C ASN A 135 21.08 2.49 5.65
N ARG A 136 20.62 1.86 4.56
CA ARG A 136 19.70 2.37 3.51
C ARG A 136 18.28 2.77 3.99
N LEU A 137 18.08 3.02 5.28
CA LEU A 137 16.79 3.45 5.83
C LEU A 137 16.31 4.76 5.19
N SER A 138 17.25 5.68 4.90
CA SER A 138 17.03 6.87 4.08
C SER A 138 16.31 6.52 2.77
N GLU A 139 16.85 5.60 1.97
CA GLU A 139 16.25 5.18 0.69
C GLU A 139 14.85 4.57 0.84
N HIS A 140 14.56 3.92 1.96
CA HIS A 140 13.29 3.24 2.20
C HIS A 140 12.19 4.15 2.75
N ILE A 141 12.57 5.15 3.55
CA ILE A 141 11.68 6.23 3.97
C ILE A 141 11.40 7.17 2.76
N VAL A 142 12.44 7.48 1.97
CA VAL A 142 12.45 8.65 1.09
C VAL A 142 12.38 8.34 -0.40
N CYS A 143 12.96 7.23 -0.89
CA CYS A 143 13.14 7.01 -2.34
C CYS A 143 12.21 5.94 -2.93
N GLY A 144 12.27 4.72 -2.39
CA GLY A 144 11.51 3.58 -2.90
C GLY A 144 11.72 3.31 -4.41
N LEU A 145 10.63 3.17 -5.16
CA LEU A 145 10.65 2.94 -6.61
C LEU A 145 11.07 4.21 -7.36
N GLY A 146 12.19 4.15 -8.08
CA GLY A 146 12.74 5.27 -8.86
C GLY A 146 14.06 5.84 -8.35
N SER A 147 14.70 5.18 -7.37
CA SER A 147 15.92 5.62 -6.68
C SER A 147 16.92 6.39 -7.54
N TYR A 148 17.44 5.83 -8.64
CA TYR A 148 18.55 6.45 -9.40
C TYR A 148 18.28 7.90 -9.89
N MET A 149 17.08 8.17 -10.42
CA MET A 149 16.72 9.53 -10.88
C MET A 149 16.39 10.47 -9.73
N ILE A 150 15.86 9.92 -8.63
CA ILE A 150 15.45 10.67 -7.45
C ILE A 150 16.68 11.07 -6.61
N HIS A 151 17.61 10.14 -6.37
CA HIS A 151 18.82 10.35 -5.55
C HIS A 151 19.62 11.59 -5.96
N ASN A 152 19.85 11.83 -7.25
CA ASN A 152 20.61 13.00 -7.72
C ASN A 152 19.92 14.34 -7.41
N LYS A 153 18.58 14.36 -7.32
CA LYS A 153 17.83 15.56 -6.87
C LYS A 153 17.82 15.70 -5.36
N LEU A 154 17.76 14.57 -4.63
CA LEU A 154 17.73 14.57 -3.17
C LEU A 154 19.09 14.79 -2.51
N TYR A 155 20.19 14.44 -3.17
CA TYR A 155 21.56 14.56 -2.65
C TYR A 155 21.89 15.98 -2.13
N ASN A 156 21.41 17.00 -2.85
CA ASN A 156 21.60 18.40 -2.47
C ASN A 156 20.80 18.79 -1.21
N GLU A 157 19.70 18.08 -0.94
CA GLU A 157 18.80 18.30 0.19
C GLU A 157 19.29 17.60 1.48
N ILE A 158 20.32 16.75 1.37
CA ILE A 158 20.95 16.04 2.49
C ILE A 158 22.10 16.90 3.05
N PRO A 159 22.16 17.16 4.37
CA PRO A 159 23.26 17.85 5.03
C PRO A 159 24.60 17.19 4.74
N GLU A 160 25.63 18.00 4.46
CA GLU A 160 26.91 17.50 3.95
C GLU A 160 27.56 16.42 4.83
N HIS A 161 27.52 16.61 6.15
CA HIS A 161 28.07 15.67 7.12
C HIS A 161 27.34 14.31 7.18
N LEU A 162 26.15 14.18 6.57
CA LEU A 162 25.36 12.95 6.48
C LEU A 162 25.38 12.30 5.09
N ARG A 163 25.89 12.98 4.06
CA ARG A 163 25.83 12.50 2.66
C ARG A 163 26.52 11.14 2.48
N GLN A 164 27.66 10.93 3.11
CA GLN A 164 28.41 9.67 3.02
C GLN A 164 27.67 8.50 3.65
N ASP A 165 27.08 8.67 4.84
CA ASP A 165 26.27 7.64 5.49
C ASP A 165 24.96 7.39 4.73
N ALA A 166 24.33 8.45 4.21
CA ALA A 166 23.11 8.37 3.42
C ALA A 166 23.28 7.65 2.07
N MET A 167 24.49 7.69 1.49
CA MET A 167 24.86 6.99 0.25
C MET A 167 25.43 5.57 0.49
N THR A 168 25.65 5.15 1.74
CA THR A 168 26.31 3.87 2.02
C THR A 168 25.35 2.69 1.84
N LEU A 169 25.48 2.04 0.67
CA LEU A 169 24.66 0.90 0.22
C LEU A 169 24.92 -0.39 1.02
N ARG A 170 24.35 -0.50 2.23
CA ARG A 170 24.25 -1.78 2.95
C ARG A 170 23.00 -2.56 2.54
N ALA A 171 23.13 -3.82 2.13
CA ALA A 171 21.98 -4.71 1.95
C ALA A 171 21.18 -4.88 3.28
N PRO A 172 19.84 -4.91 3.25
CA PRO A 172 19.03 -5.20 4.44
C PRO A 172 19.36 -6.58 5.03
N ASP A 173 19.15 -6.77 6.33
CA ASP A 173 19.42 -8.07 6.95
C ASP A 173 18.36 -9.13 6.56
N LEU A 174 17.15 -8.67 6.24
CA LEU A 174 16.07 -9.46 5.65
C LEU A 174 15.25 -8.59 4.68
N ILE A 175 15.04 -9.08 3.45
CA ILE A 175 14.04 -8.52 2.52
C ILE A 175 12.87 -9.50 2.45
N LEU A 176 11.67 -8.99 2.73
CA LEU A 176 10.43 -9.73 2.57
C LEU A 176 9.76 -9.28 1.29
N TYR A 177 9.78 -10.16 0.29
CA TYR A 177 9.01 -10.02 -0.92
C TYR A 177 7.60 -10.53 -0.73
N THR A 178 6.70 -9.68 -1.15
CA THR A 178 5.36 -10.05 -1.56
C THR A 178 5.47 -10.66 -2.97
N GLY A 179 5.24 -11.98 -3.13
CA GLY A 179 4.95 -12.65 -4.41
C GLY A 179 4.41 -14.09 -4.21
N TYR A 180 3.63 -14.70 -5.11
CA TYR A 180 3.50 -16.18 -5.16
C TYR A 180 4.60 -16.68 -6.11
N GLU A 181 5.35 -17.71 -5.73
CA GLU A 181 6.36 -18.28 -6.60
C GLU A 181 5.73 -18.93 -7.85
N GLY A 182 6.31 -18.71 -9.03
CA GLY A 182 5.77 -19.16 -10.32
C GLY A 182 4.75 -18.22 -11.00
N LEU A 183 4.15 -17.24 -10.30
CA LEU A 183 3.29 -16.22 -10.96
C LEU A 183 4.06 -15.07 -11.60
N SER A 184 5.36 -14.95 -11.32
CA SER A 184 6.29 -14.08 -12.06
C SER A 184 7.36 -14.93 -12.75
N GLN A 185 8.06 -14.33 -13.72
CA GLN A 185 9.30 -14.92 -14.26
C GLN A 185 10.30 -15.21 -13.12
N ALA A 186 11.11 -16.25 -13.28
CA ALA A 186 12.15 -16.59 -12.33
C ALA A 186 13.20 -15.46 -12.26
N ILE A 187 13.34 -14.87 -11.08
CA ILE A 187 14.29 -13.80 -10.78
C ILE A 187 15.28 -14.24 -9.70
N PRO A 188 16.60 -14.01 -9.88
CA PRO A 188 17.60 -14.40 -8.89
C PRO A 188 17.45 -13.54 -7.63
N LEU A 189 16.95 -14.14 -6.56
CA LEU A 189 16.84 -13.50 -5.25
C LEU A 189 18.14 -13.64 -4.44
N SER A 190 18.49 -12.59 -3.70
CA SER A 190 19.65 -12.58 -2.81
C SER A 190 19.43 -13.47 -1.57
N PRO A 191 20.48 -13.99 -0.90
CA PRO A 191 20.33 -14.97 0.19
C PRO A 191 19.55 -14.49 1.42
N ASN A 192 19.42 -13.17 1.59
CA ASN A 192 18.64 -12.45 2.59
C ASN A 192 17.18 -12.15 2.15
N SER A 193 16.74 -12.55 0.96
CA SER A 193 15.40 -12.30 0.42
C SER A 193 14.47 -13.51 0.61
N ARG A 194 13.22 -13.30 1.03
CA ARG A 194 12.21 -14.36 1.21
C ARG A 194 10.86 -13.95 0.65
N ILE A 195 10.10 -14.93 0.17
CA ILE A 195 8.75 -14.75 -0.38
C ILE A 195 7.70 -15.23 0.67
N ILE A 196 6.73 -14.38 1.08
CA ILE A 196 5.83 -14.64 2.23
C ILE A 196 4.33 -14.32 1.97
N PRO A 197 3.31 -14.99 2.62
CA PRO A 197 1.89 -15.13 2.17
C PRO A 197 1.00 -13.89 2.31
N PRO A 198 -0.13 -13.78 1.56
CA PRO A 198 -0.89 -12.54 1.53
C PRO A 198 -1.46 -12.26 2.90
N LEU A 199 -1.01 -11.16 3.51
CA LEU A 199 -1.53 -10.68 4.78
C LEU A 199 -2.88 -10.00 4.52
N PHE A 200 -3.86 -10.82 4.18
CA PHE A 200 -5.27 -10.47 4.33
C PHE A 200 -5.52 -10.17 5.82
N GLU A 201 -6.39 -9.22 6.12
CA GLU A 201 -7.11 -9.31 7.39
C GLU A 201 -7.99 -10.56 7.34
N ASN A 202 -8.24 -11.20 8.48
CA ASN A 202 -9.12 -12.37 8.53
C ASN A 202 -10.59 -11.93 8.35
N GLU A 203 -10.98 -11.61 7.12
CA GLU A 203 -12.36 -11.50 6.66
C GLU A 203 -13.02 -12.89 6.59
N THR A 204 -12.86 -13.69 7.66
CA THR A 204 -13.63 -14.92 7.92
C THR A 204 -15.10 -14.63 8.20
N GLN A 205 -15.48 -13.36 8.34
CA GLN A 205 -16.85 -12.91 8.13
C GLN A 205 -17.11 -12.81 6.62
N THR A 206 -17.87 -13.75 6.08
CA THR A 206 -18.55 -13.58 4.79
C THR A 206 -19.40 -12.31 4.84
N GLN A 207 -18.94 -11.25 4.18
CA GLN A 207 -19.66 -9.99 4.07
C GLN A 207 -21.00 -10.25 3.37
N GLN A 208 -22.10 -9.86 4.02
CA GLN A 208 -23.43 -10.06 3.45
C GLN A 208 -23.59 -9.19 2.20
N ILE A 209 -24.00 -9.82 1.10
CA ILE A 209 -24.43 -9.09 -0.10
C ILE A 209 -25.78 -8.45 0.23
N ALA A 210 -25.88 -7.13 0.04
CA ALA A 210 -27.12 -6.39 0.25
C ALA A 210 -28.19 -6.86 -0.74
N GLN A 211 -29.47 -6.85 -0.33
CA GLN A 211 -30.55 -7.47 -1.09
C GLN A 211 -30.71 -6.87 -2.50
N ASP A 212 -30.57 -5.56 -2.63
CA ASP A 212 -30.61 -4.81 -3.89
C ASP A 212 -29.48 -5.23 -4.85
N LEU A 213 -28.27 -5.44 -4.34
CA LEU A 213 -27.14 -5.97 -5.08
C LEU A 213 -27.36 -7.44 -5.47
N GLN A 214 -27.97 -8.25 -4.60
CA GLN A 214 -28.31 -9.65 -4.89
C GLN A 214 -29.38 -9.73 -6.00
N GLU A 215 -30.44 -8.92 -5.94
CA GLU A 215 -31.47 -8.80 -6.98
C GLU A 215 -30.90 -8.29 -8.31
N PHE A 216 -29.84 -7.47 -8.29
CA PHE A 216 -29.11 -7.10 -9.49
C PHE A 216 -28.25 -8.26 -10.04
N ILE A 217 -27.54 -8.98 -9.18
CA ILE A 217 -26.76 -10.18 -9.53
C ILE A 217 -27.65 -11.25 -10.16
N ASP A 218 -28.85 -11.45 -9.63
CA ASP A 218 -29.74 -12.53 -10.05
C ASP A 218 -30.41 -12.28 -11.40
N ARG A 219 -30.76 -11.02 -11.71
CA ARG A 219 -31.27 -10.61 -13.03
C ARG A 219 -30.28 -10.83 -14.18
N HIS A 220 -28.97 -10.81 -13.93
CA HIS A 220 -27.95 -10.92 -14.97
C HIS A 220 -27.31 -12.31 -15.03
N GLN A 221 -26.97 -12.77 -16.24
CA GLN A 221 -26.27 -14.05 -16.46
C GLN A 221 -24.75 -13.90 -16.52
N LYS A 222 -24.27 -12.71 -16.88
CA LYS A 222 -22.86 -12.32 -16.89
C LYS A 222 -22.72 -11.01 -16.13
N LEU A 223 -21.64 -10.89 -15.36
CA LEU A 223 -21.34 -9.68 -14.59
C LEU A 223 -19.93 -9.16 -14.91
N ILE A 224 -19.79 -7.84 -14.91
CA ILE A 224 -18.51 -7.13 -15.00
C ILE A 224 -18.35 -6.31 -13.73
N LEU A 225 -17.33 -6.64 -12.94
CA LEU A 225 -17.00 -5.89 -11.73
C LEU A 225 -16.06 -4.74 -12.09
N VAL A 226 -16.35 -3.53 -11.60
CA VAL A 226 -15.52 -2.34 -11.81
C VAL A 226 -15.11 -1.77 -10.45
N SER A 227 -13.81 -1.68 -10.17
CA SER A 227 -13.28 -1.08 -8.92
C SER A 227 -11.91 -0.42 -9.11
N PHE A 228 -11.87 0.90 -8.96
CA PHE A 228 -10.62 1.66 -8.91
C PHE A 228 -10.08 1.81 -7.47
N GLY A 229 -10.73 1.16 -6.50
CA GLY A 229 -10.37 1.22 -5.09
C GLY A 229 -10.53 2.62 -4.47
N THR A 230 -9.87 2.84 -3.34
CA THR A 230 -9.96 4.08 -2.55
C THR A 230 -8.90 5.13 -2.90
N VAL A 231 -7.85 4.73 -3.63
CA VAL A 231 -6.59 5.48 -3.78
C VAL A 231 -6.56 6.36 -5.03
N GLN A 232 -7.18 5.93 -6.12
CA GLN A 232 -7.17 6.63 -7.40
C GLN A 232 -8.57 6.60 -8.02
N SER A 233 -9.06 7.76 -8.45
CA SER A 233 -10.25 7.81 -9.32
C SER A 233 -9.85 7.53 -10.78
N PRO A 234 -10.70 6.91 -11.60
CA PRO A 234 -10.45 6.83 -13.04
C PRO A 234 -10.40 8.22 -13.68
N LYS A 235 -9.66 8.36 -14.79
CA LYS A 235 -9.66 9.59 -15.59
C LYS A 235 -10.96 9.73 -16.38
N SER A 236 -11.33 10.97 -16.71
CA SER A 236 -12.51 11.31 -17.53
C SER A 236 -12.64 10.46 -18.78
N ASP A 237 -11.58 10.34 -19.59
CA ASP A 237 -11.62 9.54 -20.82
C ASP A 237 -11.82 8.04 -20.57
N THR A 238 -11.28 7.52 -19.46
CA THR A 238 -11.51 6.13 -19.02
C THR A 238 -12.97 5.90 -18.65
N LEU A 239 -13.58 6.81 -17.90
CA LEU A 239 -15.02 6.79 -17.59
C LEU A 239 -15.88 6.95 -18.85
N ARG A 240 -15.47 7.82 -19.78
CA ARG A 240 -16.19 8.12 -21.03
C ARG A 240 -16.11 6.98 -22.04
N ALA A 241 -15.04 6.18 -22.01
CA ALA A 241 -14.94 4.91 -22.73
C ALA A 241 -15.77 3.82 -22.05
N LEU A 242 -15.66 3.67 -20.72
CA LEU A 242 -16.37 2.65 -19.95
C LEU A 242 -17.90 2.82 -20.01
N SER A 243 -18.41 4.04 -19.88
CA SER A 243 -19.85 4.36 -19.98
C SER A 243 -20.43 4.09 -21.38
N LYS A 244 -19.64 4.31 -22.45
CA LYS A 244 -20.01 3.87 -23.82
C LYS A 244 -20.07 2.34 -23.92
N TYR A 245 -19.11 1.64 -23.32
CA TYR A 245 -19.07 0.18 -23.30
C TYR A 245 -20.25 -0.42 -22.50
N MET A 246 -20.57 0.15 -21.33
CA MET A 246 -21.75 -0.22 -20.52
C MET A 246 -23.06 -0.15 -21.33
N GLN A 247 -23.24 0.93 -22.09
CA GLN A 247 -24.40 1.12 -22.99
C GLN A 247 -24.44 0.15 -24.17
N GLN A 248 -23.30 -0.37 -24.62
CA GLN A 248 -23.21 -1.26 -25.78
C GLN A 248 -23.35 -2.75 -25.42
N GLN A 249 -23.29 -3.12 -24.14
CA GLN A 249 -23.19 -4.51 -23.68
C GLN A 249 -24.32 -4.85 -22.71
N SER A 250 -25.55 -4.82 -23.22
CA SER A 250 -26.78 -5.09 -22.44
C SER A 250 -26.92 -6.54 -21.96
N ASP A 251 -26.07 -7.47 -22.42
CA ASP A 251 -25.99 -8.85 -21.93
C ASP A 251 -25.09 -9.02 -20.68
N TYR A 252 -24.46 -7.94 -20.21
CA TYR A 252 -23.70 -7.89 -18.96
C TYR A 252 -24.32 -6.89 -17.97
N GLY A 253 -24.43 -7.32 -16.71
CA GLY A 253 -24.66 -6.41 -15.59
C GLY A 253 -23.33 -5.87 -15.05
N PHE A 254 -23.19 -4.56 -14.97
CA PHE A 254 -22.00 -3.89 -14.46
C PHE A 254 -22.17 -3.54 -12.99
N ILE A 255 -21.27 -3.98 -12.11
CA ILE A 255 -21.25 -3.61 -10.70
C ILE A 255 -20.08 -2.67 -10.48
N TYR A 256 -20.36 -1.38 -10.26
CA TYR A 256 -19.35 -0.33 -10.15
C TYR A 256 -19.18 0.16 -8.70
N SER A 257 -18.01 -0.12 -8.13
CA SER A 257 -17.53 0.50 -6.90
C SER A 257 -16.99 1.91 -7.21
N ALA A 258 -17.83 2.90 -6.95
CA ALA A 258 -17.59 4.31 -7.19
C ALA A 258 -17.29 5.05 -5.88
N THR A 259 -16.43 4.51 -5.01
CA THR A 259 -16.10 5.04 -3.67
C THR A 259 -15.77 6.54 -3.63
N ASN A 260 -15.30 7.11 -4.75
CA ASN A 260 -14.92 8.51 -4.93
C ASN A 260 -15.88 9.27 -5.89
N GLN A 261 -17.21 9.10 -5.81
CA GLN A 261 -18.17 9.78 -6.72
C GLN A 261 -17.95 11.30 -6.82
N LYS A 262 -17.49 11.96 -5.74
CA LYS A 262 -17.13 13.38 -5.71
C LYS A 262 -16.09 13.82 -6.75
N TYR A 263 -15.38 12.88 -7.39
CA TYR A 263 -14.29 13.11 -8.34
C TYR A 263 -14.57 12.58 -9.75
N LEU A 264 -15.81 12.21 -10.05
CA LEU A 264 -16.26 11.81 -11.38
C LEU A 264 -16.92 13.00 -12.09
N GLU A 265 -16.82 13.09 -13.42
CA GLU A 265 -17.54 14.11 -14.19
C GLU A 265 -19.06 13.87 -14.10
N LYS A 266 -19.83 14.92 -13.77
CA LYS A 266 -21.26 14.79 -13.45
C LYS A 266 -22.08 14.23 -14.61
N ASP A 267 -21.84 14.69 -15.82
CA ASP A 267 -22.50 14.22 -17.04
C ASP A 267 -22.22 12.73 -17.31
N ILE A 268 -21.00 12.26 -17.02
CA ILE A 268 -20.68 10.84 -17.14
C ILE A 268 -21.33 10.03 -16.01
N LEU A 269 -21.35 10.55 -14.78
CA LEU A 269 -21.98 9.89 -13.64
C LEU A 269 -23.51 9.77 -13.84
N GLU A 270 -24.18 10.83 -14.28
CA GLU A 270 -25.60 10.84 -14.65
C GLU A 270 -25.90 9.85 -15.79
N ARG A 271 -25.05 9.82 -16.84
CA ARG A 271 -25.12 8.85 -17.94
C ARG A 271 -24.92 7.39 -17.52
N VAL A 272 -24.18 7.13 -16.44
CA VAL A 272 -23.96 5.78 -15.90
C VAL A 272 -25.08 5.38 -14.95
N LEU A 273 -25.61 6.33 -14.16
CA LEU A 273 -26.78 6.14 -13.30
C LEU A 273 -28.06 5.86 -14.09
N SER A 274 -28.18 6.34 -15.33
CA SER A 274 -29.35 6.13 -16.19
C SER A 274 -29.38 4.76 -16.91
N LEU A 275 -28.60 3.77 -16.48
CA LEU A 275 -28.45 2.49 -17.18
C LEU A 275 -28.98 1.32 -16.32
N GLU A 276 -30.01 0.65 -16.82
CA GLU A 276 -30.66 -0.48 -16.12
C GLU A 276 -29.72 -1.67 -15.87
N ASN A 277 -28.69 -1.82 -16.72
CA ASN A 277 -27.63 -2.83 -16.58
C ASN A 277 -26.42 -2.36 -15.76
N VAL A 278 -26.55 -1.27 -14.98
CA VAL A 278 -25.51 -0.80 -14.05
C VAL A 278 -26.04 -0.73 -12.61
N TYR A 279 -25.32 -1.36 -11.70
CA TYR A 279 -25.42 -1.13 -10.25
C TYR A 279 -24.21 -0.31 -9.82
N ILE A 280 -24.42 0.79 -9.09
CA ILE A 280 -23.36 1.67 -8.61
C ILE A 280 -23.47 1.89 -7.10
N SER A 281 -22.36 1.72 -6.38
CA SER A 281 -22.30 1.91 -4.93
C SER A 281 -20.94 2.46 -4.51
N ASN A 282 -20.90 3.15 -3.37
CA ASN A 282 -19.66 3.59 -2.74
C ASN A 282 -18.84 2.43 -2.17
N TRP A 283 -19.45 1.28 -1.91
CA TRP A 283 -18.81 0.10 -1.35
C TRP A 283 -19.44 -1.19 -1.88
N ILE A 284 -18.63 -2.25 -2.00
CA ILE A 284 -19.06 -3.57 -2.49
C ILE A 284 -18.34 -4.69 -1.71
N PRO A 285 -18.99 -5.87 -1.53
CA PRO A 285 -18.34 -7.06 -0.98
C PRO A 285 -17.43 -7.71 -2.03
N GLN A 286 -16.28 -7.09 -2.30
CA GLN A 286 -15.45 -7.38 -3.48
C GLN A 286 -14.96 -8.84 -3.53
N ILE A 287 -14.66 -9.46 -2.38
CA ILE A 287 -14.25 -10.88 -2.31
C ILE A 287 -15.40 -11.80 -2.73
N GLN A 288 -16.61 -11.55 -2.23
CA GLN A 288 -17.79 -12.37 -2.49
C GLN A 288 -18.24 -12.23 -3.95
N LEU A 289 -18.08 -11.03 -4.53
CA LEU A 289 -18.32 -10.79 -5.95
C LEU A 289 -17.30 -11.47 -6.86
N LEU A 290 -16.00 -11.44 -6.56
CA LEU A 290 -15.00 -12.13 -7.38
C LEU A 290 -15.08 -13.67 -7.27
N ASN A 291 -15.60 -14.20 -6.17
CA ASN A 291 -15.92 -15.64 -6.06
C ASN A 291 -17.27 -16.03 -6.69
N ASN A 292 -18.05 -15.08 -7.22
CA ASN A 292 -19.33 -15.38 -7.87
C ASN A 292 -19.10 -15.81 -9.34
N PRO A 293 -19.52 -17.03 -9.75
CA PRO A 293 -19.25 -17.55 -11.09
C PRO A 293 -19.95 -16.78 -12.23
N LYS A 294 -20.88 -15.86 -11.95
CA LYS A 294 -21.43 -14.92 -12.93
C LYS A 294 -20.44 -13.81 -13.32
N VAL A 295 -19.52 -13.42 -12.44
CA VAL A 295 -18.50 -12.40 -12.76
C VAL A 295 -17.49 -12.96 -13.75
N LYS A 296 -17.40 -12.33 -14.93
CA LYS A 296 -16.54 -12.77 -16.04
C LYS A 296 -15.34 -11.85 -16.27
N ILE A 297 -15.43 -10.59 -15.85
CA ILE A 297 -14.38 -9.57 -16.03
C ILE A 297 -14.29 -8.75 -14.74
N PHE A 298 -13.06 -8.49 -14.28
CA PHE A 298 -12.77 -7.52 -13.24
C PHE A 298 -11.96 -6.36 -13.81
N PHE A 299 -12.64 -5.24 -14.08
CA PHE A 299 -12.01 -3.99 -14.46
C PHE A 299 -11.48 -3.29 -13.21
N SER A 300 -10.17 -3.20 -13.04
CA SER A 300 -9.58 -2.51 -11.88
C SER A 300 -8.37 -1.66 -12.25
N HIS A 301 -8.01 -0.76 -11.33
CA HIS A 301 -6.78 0.03 -11.41
C HIS A 301 -5.48 -0.80 -11.24
N GLY A 302 -5.56 -2.12 -11.05
CA GLY A 302 -4.40 -3.01 -10.90
C GLY A 302 -3.65 -2.89 -9.56
N GLY A 303 -4.20 -2.19 -8.58
CA GLY A 303 -3.61 -2.02 -7.24
C GLY A 303 -3.53 -3.31 -6.41
N LEU A 304 -2.88 -3.19 -5.25
CA LEU A 304 -2.48 -4.33 -4.41
C LEU A 304 -3.64 -5.25 -4.02
N GLU A 305 -4.73 -4.71 -3.48
CA GLU A 305 -5.86 -5.55 -3.02
C GLU A 305 -6.58 -6.26 -4.17
N ALA A 306 -6.71 -5.59 -5.32
CA ALA A 306 -7.31 -6.18 -6.52
C ALA A 306 -6.49 -7.36 -7.07
N ARG A 307 -5.16 -7.36 -6.85
CA ARG A 307 -4.23 -8.42 -7.30
C ARG A 307 -3.99 -9.51 -6.25
N ARG A 308 -4.43 -9.32 -5.01
CA ARG A 308 -4.33 -10.31 -3.93
C ARG A 308 -5.51 -11.29 -3.89
N MET A 309 -6.65 -10.93 -4.47
CA MET A 309 -7.84 -11.79 -4.48
C MET A 309 -7.62 -13.02 -5.38
N PRO A 310 -8.18 -14.19 -5.01
CA PRO A 310 -7.87 -15.45 -5.68
C PRO A 310 -8.41 -15.45 -7.11
N VAL A 311 -7.49 -15.55 -8.09
CA VAL A 311 -7.84 -15.94 -9.45
C VAL A 311 -8.09 -17.44 -9.44
N GLN A 312 -9.37 -17.84 -9.36
CA GLN A 312 -9.76 -19.19 -9.72
C GLN A 312 -9.62 -19.33 -11.24
N ALA A 313 -8.81 -20.30 -11.69
CA ALA A 313 -8.47 -20.55 -13.09
C ALA A 313 -9.22 -21.78 -13.63
#